data_AF-A0A5C6G0I7-F1
#
_entry.id   AF-A0A5C6G0I7-F1
#
_cell.length_a   1.000
_cell.length_b   1.000
_cell.length_c   1.000
_cell.angle_alpha   90.00
_cell.angle_beta   90.00
_cell.angle_gamma   90.00
#
_symmetry.space_group_name_H-M   'P 1'
#
loop_
_entity.id
_entity.type
_entity.pdbx_description
1 polymer ?
#
loop_
_entity_poly.entity_id
_entity_poly.type
_entity_poly.pdbx_seq_one_letter_code
_entity_poly.pdbx_strand_id
1 'polypeptide(L)'
;MSLRTWTDIMLRRHGGRFATHHIFAFLVFNISVRSKNRRVSMLSVKRQNFRKIERIVRSLLAAARTELENSGRTTDEGVRELLRSLSLYGFRQPTSRENRLSMRRKIQSLVLRHGIPAIWLTLNPNDITNLVKLRLAAYRTRDPDTTEAFLKSLDKSYRRLRLAIPDPMSSAIFFHREMTSFFEHYVNVGAESVFWRIFHYFGALCGDQ
;
A
#
# COMPACT_ATOMS: atom_id res chain seq x y z
N MET A 1 7.40 -21.38 9.98
CA MET A 1 6.55 -20.71 8.96
C MET A 1 6.60 -19.20 9.17
N SER A 2 6.84 -18.38 8.13
CA SER A 2 6.95 -16.91 8.27
C SER A 2 5.56 -16.26 8.33
N LEU A 3 5.45 -15.05 8.93
CA LEU A 3 4.20 -14.28 8.94
C LEU A 3 3.66 -14.07 7.52
N ARG A 4 4.54 -13.73 6.56
CA ARG A 4 4.18 -13.52 5.16
C ARG A 4 3.56 -14.78 4.55
N THR A 5 4.20 -15.93 4.74
CA THR A 5 3.72 -17.22 4.21
C THR A 5 2.39 -17.62 4.83
N TRP A 6 2.25 -17.48 6.15
CA TRP A 6 0.99 -17.75 6.85
C TRP A 6 -0.15 -16.87 6.34
N THR A 7 0.10 -15.56 6.22
CA THR A 7 -0.85 -14.58 5.71
C THR A 7 -1.29 -14.92 4.29
N ASP A 8 -0.36 -15.26 3.41
CA ASP A 8 -0.66 -15.59 2.02
C ASP A 8 -1.59 -16.81 1.94
N ILE A 9 -1.31 -17.85 2.74
CA ILE A 9 -2.19 -19.03 2.85
C ILE A 9 -3.58 -18.64 3.36
N MET A 10 -3.67 -17.86 4.43
CA MET A 10 -4.95 -17.47 5.02
C MET A 10 -5.81 -16.62 4.08
N LEU A 11 -5.20 -15.65 3.40
CA LEU A 11 -5.90 -14.75 2.48
C LEU A 11 -6.32 -15.43 1.17
N ARG A 12 -5.58 -16.46 0.73
CA ARG A 12 -5.91 -17.25 -0.48
C ARG A 12 -6.85 -18.42 -0.24
N ARG A 13 -7.15 -18.74 1.03
CA ARG A 13 -7.99 -19.87 1.39
C ARG A 13 -9.38 -19.76 0.74
N HIS A 14 -9.86 -20.88 0.19
CA HIS A 14 -11.20 -21.01 -0.35
C HIS A 14 -12.27 -20.64 0.69
N GLY A 15 -13.37 -20.02 0.25
CA GLY A 15 -14.44 -19.51 1.11
C GLY A 15 -14.20 -18.09 1.62
N GLY A 16 -13.04 -17.49 1.37
CA GLY A 16 -12.81 -16.05 1.49
C GLY A 16 -12.91 -15.44 2.88
N ARG A 17 -13.11 -16.22 3.95
CA ARG A 17 -13.40 -15.72 5.31
C ARG A 17 -12.37 -14.71 5.82
N PHE A 18 -11.08 -14.95 5.60
CA PHE A 18 -10.02 -14.02 6.00
C PHE A 18 -9.86 -12.85 5.04
N ALA A 19 -10.13 -13.07 3.75
CA ALA A 19 -10.06 -12.05 2.71
C ALA A 19 -11.14 -10.97 2.90
N THR A 20 -12.35 -11.37 3.29
CA THR A 20 -13.49 -10.49 3.51
C THR A 20 -13.58 -9.97 4.95
N HIS A 21 -12.73 -10.45 5.86
CA HIS A 21 -12.75 -10.01 7.25
C HIS A 21 -12.24 -8.57 7.38
N HIS A 22 -13.13 -7.66 7.77
CA HIS A 22 -12.91 -6.21 7.90
C HIS A 22 -11.60 -5.78 8.60
N ILE A 23 -11.13 -6.52 9.61
CA ILE A 23 -9.94 -6.16 10.38
C ILE A 23 -8.69 -7.01 10.05
N PHE A 24 -8.83 -8.18 9.40
CA PHE A 24 -7.74 -9.16 9.37
C PHE A 24 -6.53 -8.65 8.59
N ALA A 25 -6.74 -8.16 7.37
CA ALA A 25 -5.68 -7.59 6.54
C ALA A 25 -5.00 -6.39 7.24
N PHE A 26 -5.78 -5.56 7.93
CA PHE A 26 -5.26 -4.42 8.69
C PHE A 26 -4.35 -4.87 9.85
N LEU A 27 -4.75 -5.86 10.65
CA LEU A 27 -3.92 -6.38 11.74
C LEU A 27 -2.61 -6.96 11.22
N VAL A 28 -2.68 -7.80 10.20
CA VAL A 28 -1.50 -8.41 9.60
C VAL A 28 -0.56 -7.37 9.01
N PHE A 29 -1.10 -6.35 8.34
CA PHE A 29 -0.33 -5.23 7.85
C PHE A 29 0.41 -4.51 8.99
N ASN A 30 -0.29 -4.18 10.08
CA ASN A 30 0.31 -3.51 11.24
C ASN A 30 1.38 -4.36 11.91
N ILE A 31 1.15 -5.67 12.08
CA ILE A 31 2.16 -6.59 12.62
C ILE A 31 3.39 -6.63 11.69
N SER A 32 3.17 -6.65 10.37
CA SER A 32 4.25 -6.63 9.38
C SER A 32 5.07 -5.34 9.41
N VAL A 33 4.42 -4.18 9.51
CA VAL A 33 5.05 -2.88 9.69
C VAL A 33 5.89 -2.84 10.97
N ARG A 34 5.31 -3.27 12.10
CA ARG A 34 6.02 -3.33 13.39
C ARG A 34 7.24 -4.24 13.32
N SER A 35 7.11 -5.40 12.69
CA SER A 35 8.22 -6.34 12.49
C SER A 35 9.34 -5.71 11.64
N LYS A 36 9.00 -5.05 10.52
CA LYS A 36 9.96 -4.32 9.68
C LYS A 36 10.66 -3.17 10.41
N ASN A 37 9.95 -2.50 11.33
CA ASN A 37 10.49 -1.40 12.13
C ASN A 37 11.24 -1.85 13.38
N ARG A 38 11.15 -3.13 13.78
CA ARG A 38 11.72 -3.66 15.04
C ARG A 38 13.17 -3.26 15.27
N ARG A 39 14.04 -3.35 14.25
CA ARG A 39 15.47 -3.00 14.41
C ARG A 39 15.68 -1.51 14.67
N VAL A 40 14.96 -0.65 13.96
CA VAL A 40 15.00 0.80 14.16
C VAL A 40 14.42 1.14 15.53
N SER A 41 13.30 0.54 15.91
CA SER A 41 12.70 0.69 17.25
C SER A 41 13.64 0.26 18.36
N MET A 42 14.33 -0.87 18.23
CA MET A 42 15.29 -1.33 19.25
C MET A 42 16.48 -0.37 19.38
N LEU A 43 17.00 0.16 18.27
CA LEU A 43 18.08 1.14 18.29
C LEU A 43 17.62 2.47 18.91
N SER A 44 16.40 2.91 18.61
CA SER A 44 15.82 4.13 19.19
C SER A 44 15.52 4.00 20.68
N VAL A 45 15.02 2.85 21.14
CA VAL A 45 14.72 2.58 22.56
C VAL A 45 16.01 2.44 23.39
N LYS A 46 17.07 1.88 22.81
CA LYS A 46 18.39 1.79 23.47
C LYS A 46 19.11 3.14 23.59
N ARG A 47 18.69 4.17 22.84
CA ARG A 47 19.26 5.53 22.96
C ARG A 47 18.67 6.23 24.18
N GLN A 48 19.50 7.04 24.85
CA GLN A 48 19.10 7.84 26.02
C GLN A 48 17.92 8.81 25.73
N ASN A 49 17.67 9.11 24.45
CA ASN A 49 16.56 9.96 24.00
C ASN A 49 15.18 9.39 24.29
N PHE A 50 15.02 8.07 24.52
CA PHE A 50 13.71 7.48 24.80
C PHE A 50 13.06 8.05 26.08
N ARG A 51 13.85 8.23 27.16
CA ARG A 51 13.36 8.84 28.41
C ARG A 51 12.99 10.31 28.26
N LYS A 52 13.59 11.01 27.29
CA LYS A 52 13.25 12.40 26.96
C LYS A 52 11.93 12.44 26.18
N ILE A 53 11.79 11.55 25.21
CA ILE A 53 10.57 11.40 24.39
C ILE A 53 9.37 10.97 25.24
N GLU A 54 9.53 10.03 26.19
CA GLU A 54 8.42 9.61 27.06
C GLU A 54 7.88 10.77 27.90
N ARG A 55 8.76 11.60 28.47
CA ARG A 55 8.36 12.81 29.20
C ARG A 55 7.61 13.79 28.31
N ILE A 56 8.15 14.04 27.11
CA ILE A 56 7.55 14.90 26.08
C ILE A 56 6.15 14.40 25.68
N VAL A 57 5.97 13.10 25.46
CA VAL A 57 4.65 12.51 25.12
C VAL A 57 3.65 12.70 26.27
N ARG A 58 4.08 12.49 27.52
CA ARG A 58 3.21 12.67 28.70
C ARG A 58 2.80 14.13 28.90
N SER A 59 3.67 15.09 28.60
CA SER A 59 3.39 16.52 28.77
C SER A 59 2.58 17.15 27.62
N LEU A 60 2.68 16.62 26.39
CA LEU A 60 2.14 17.26 25.18
C LEU A 60 0.76 16.78 24.75
N LEU A 61 0.21 15.71 25.34
CA LEU A 61 -1.02 15.07 24.86
C LEU A 61 -2.27 15.98 24.86
N ALA A 62 -2.26 17.12 25.56
CA ALA A 62 -3.40 18.04 25.60
C ALA A 62 -3.18 19.34 24.79
N ALA A 63 -2.04 20.03 24.96
CA ALA A 63 -1.85 21.39 24.45
C ALA A 63 -1.39 21.46 22.98
N ALA A 64 -0.55 20.53 22.52
CA ALA A 64 0.00 20.57 21.17
C ALA A 64 -0.94 20.01 20.10
N ARG A 65 -1.98 19.28 20.50
CA ARG A 65 -2.96 18.71 19.57
C ARG A 65 -3.76 19.81 18.86
N THR A 66 -4.23 20.80 19.60
CA THR A 66 -5.01 21.94 19.10
C THR A 66 -4.17 22.87 18.20
N GLU A 67 -2.91 23.14 18.52
CA GLU A 67 -2.03 23.98 17.69
C GLU A 67 -1.67 23.28 16.36
N LEU A 68 -1.40 21.96 16.41
CA LEU A 68 -1.02 21.16 15.25
C LEU A 68 -2.20 20.94 14.29
N GLU A 69 -3.41 20.70 14.83
CA GLU A 69 -4.64 20.57 14.04
C GLU A 69 -5.00 21.88 13.31
N ASN A 70 -4.73 23.04 13.93
CA ASN A 70 -5.11 24.35 13.37
C ASN A 70 -4.08 24.95 12.39
N SER A 71 -2.77 24.73 12.61
CA SER A 71 -1.73 25.46 11.87
C SER A 71 -0.78 24.59 11.04
N GLY A 72 -0.82 23.26 11.23
CA GLY A 72 0.10 22.32 10.58
C GLY A 72 1.59 22.53 10.89
N ARG A 73 1.92 23.46 11.80
CA ARG A 73 3.26 23.79 12.28
C ARG A 73 3.21 23.87 13.80
N THR A 74 4.35 23.70 14.45
CA THR A 74 4.44 23.80 15.92
C THR A 74 5.68 24.59 16.27
N THR A 75 5.48 25.57 17.14
CA THR A 75 6.58 26.37 17.69
C THR A 75 7.30 25.64 18.83
N ASP A 76 6.67 24.63 19.42
CA ASP A 76 7.19 23.82 20.51
C ASP A 76 8.34 22.90 20.06
N GLU A 77 9.52 23.09 20.69
CA GLU A 77 10.73 22.30 20.42
C GLU A 77 10.58 20.83 20.84
N GLY A 78 9.82 20.55 21.89
CA GLY A 78 9.51 19.20 22.35
C GLY A 78 8.66 18.44 21.34
N VAL A 79 7.64 19.08 20.76
CA VAL A 79 6.84 18.50 19.66
C VAL A 79 7.71 18.27 18.44
N ARG A 80 8.58 19.21 18.08
CA ARG A 80 9.49 19.08 16.93
C ARG A 80 10.46 17.91 17.10
N GLU A 81 11.02 17.75 18.29
CA GLU A 81 11.91 16.64 18.62
C GLU A 81 11.17 15.28 18.62
N LEU A 82 9.92 15.27 19.08
CA LEU A 82 9.04 14.09 18.98
C LEU A 82 8.76 13.73 17.52
N LEU A 83 8.35 14.69 16.69
CA LEU A 83 8.08 14.47 15.26
C LEU A 83 9.33 14.02 14.51
N ARG A 84 10.50 14.60 14.81
CA ARG A 84 11.78 14.16 14.26
C ARG A 84 12.07 12.71 14.65
N SER A 85 11.81 12.34 15.89
CA SER A 85 11.98 10.96 16.37
C SER A 85 10.99 9.99 15.72
N LEU A 86 9.76 10.43 15.46
CA LEU A 86 8.73 9.65 14.76
C LEU A 86 9.05 9.46 13.27
N SER A 87 9.64 10.47 12.62
CA SER A 87 10.02 10.42 11.20
C SER A 87 10.98 9.25 10.88
N LEU A 88 11.77 8.79 11.86
CA LEU A 88 12.63 7.61 11.72
C LEU A 88 11.85 6.33 11.38
N TYR A 89 10.60 6.21 11.86
CA TYR A 89 9.72 5.08 11.56
C TYR A 89 8.96 5.26 10.25
N GLY A 90 8.79 6.51 9.81
CA GLY A 90 8.08 6.88 8.59
C GLY A 90 8.68 6.24 7.35
N PHE A 91 10.01 6.17 7.22
CA PHE A 91 10.66 5.65 6.00
C PHE A 91 10.26 4.22 5.61
N ARG A 92 9.91 3.36 6.58
CA ARG A 92 9.50 1.97 6.33
C ARG A 92 7.98 1.80 6.33
N GLN A 93 7.25 2.86 6.66
CA GLN A 93 5.80 2.91 6.55
C GLN A 93 5.43 3.23 5.11
N PRO A 94 4.73 2.33 4.40
CA PRO A 94 4.19 2.63 3.07
C PRO A 94 3.37 3.93 3.11
N THR A 95 3.36 4.66 2.00
CA THR A 95 2.63 5.94 1.82
C THR A 95 2.90 7.07 2.83
N SER A 96 3.82 6.89 3.79
CA SER A 96 4.23 7.96 4.71
C SER A 96 4.88 9.15 4.00
N ARG A 97 4.95 10.30 4.68
CA ARG A 97 5.64 11.49 4.17
C ARG A 97 7.11 11.21 3.87
N GLU A 98 7.79 10.49 4.76
CA GLU A 98 9.21 10.17 4.64
C GLU A 98 9.47 9.18 3.50
N ASN A 99 8.60 8.20 3.31
CA ASN A 99 8.66 7.29 2.17
C ASN A 99 8.45 8.05 0.86
N ARG A 100 7.46 8.96 0.78
CA ARG A 100 7.24 9.83 -0.39
C ARG A 100 8.46 10.71 -0.70
N LEU A 101 9.10 11.27 0.32
CA LEU A 101 10.33 12.06 0.16
C LEU A 101 11.50 11.20 -0.36
N SER A 102 11.63 9.97 0.15
CA SER A 102 12.62 9.00 -0.32
C SER A 102 12.41 8.64 -1.79
N MET A 103 11.16 8.37 -2.19
CA MET A 103 10.81 8.11 -3.60
C MET A 103 11.14 9.31 -4.49
N ARG A 104 10.85 10.54 -4.06
CA ARG A 104 11.22 11.76 -4.80
C ARG A 104 12.73 11.88 -5.01
N ARG A 105 13.54 11.62 -3.98
CA ARG A 105 15.00 11.62 -4.11
C ARG A 105 15.49 10.55 -5.09
N LYS A 106 14.85 9.39 -5.11
CA LYS A 106 15.15 8.33 -6.07
C LYS A 106 14.77 8.70 -7.51
N ILE A 107 13.67 9.40 -7.72
CA ILE A 107 13.33 9.96 -9.03
C ILE A 107 14.40 10.97 -9.47
N GLN A 108 14.78 11.89 -8.58
CA GLN A 108 15.83 12.88 -8.88
C GLN A 108 17.17 12.22 -9.24
N SER A 109 17.59 11.17 -8.51
CA SER A 109 18.83 10.47 -8.83
C SER A 109 18.76 9.71 -10.16
N LEU A 110 17.59 9.19 -10.53
CA LEU A 110 17.37 8.58 -11.84
C LEU A 110 17.42 9.62 -12.96
N VAL A 111 16.89 10.83 -12.74
CA VAL A 111 16.98 11.93 -13.70
C VAL A 111 18.43 12.36 -13.91
N LEU A 112 19.21 12.46 -12.84
CA LEU A 112 20.64 12.78 -12.94
C LEU A 112 21.43 11.69 -13.69
N ARG A 113 21.06 10.41 -13.55
CA ARG A 113 21.78 9.28 -14.16
C ARG A 113 21.35 8.96 -15.58
N HIS A 114 20.06 9.07 -15.89
CA HIS A 114 19.45 8.59 -17.13
C HIS A 114 18.77 9.69 -17.94
N GLY A 115 18.76 10.93 -17.46
CA GLY A 115 18.08 12.06 -18.10
C GLY A 115 16.60 12.16 -17.72
N ILE A 116 15.92 13.12 -18.34
CA ILE A 116 14.50 13.41 -18.07
C ILE A 116 13.64 12.25 -18.60
N PRO A 117 12.63 11.77 -17.85
CA PRO A 117 11.74 10.72 -18.32
C PRO A 117 10.97 11.19 -19.56
N ALA A 118 11.00 10.39 -20.62
CA ALA A 118 10.24 10.68 -21.84
C ALA A 118 8.74 10.43 -21.70
N ILE A 119 8.35 9.53 -20.78
CA ILE A 119 6.97 9.09 -20.59
C ILE A 119 6.61 9.14 -19.10
N TRP A 120 5.44 9.68 -18.80
CA TRP A 120 4.84 9.69 -17.47
C TRP A 120 3.42 9.12 -17.55
N LEU A 121 3.14 8.06 -16.80
CA LEU A 121 1.84 7.38 -16.81
C LEU A 121 1.32 7.20 -15.39
N THR A 122 0.02 7.41 -15.22
CA THR A 122 -0.73 7.01 -14.03
C THR A 122 -1.62 5.85 -14.41
N LEU A 123 -1.37 4.69 -13.81
CA LEU A 123 -2.15 3.48 -14.08
C LEU A 123 -3.15 3.26 -12.94
N ASN A 124 -4.44 3.23 -13.28
CA ASN A 124 -5.51 2.92 -12.34
C ASN A 124 -6.43 1.85 -12.95
N PRO A 125 -6.10 0.55 -12.79
CA PRO A 125 -6.91 -0.51 -13.38
C PRO A 125 -8.28 -0.55 -12.68
N ASN A 126 -9.35 -0.45 -13.47
CA ASN A 126 -10.71 -0.48 -12.96
C ASN A 126 -11.04 -1.88 -12.44
N ASP A 127 -11.13 -2.03 -11.13
CA ASP A 127 -11.43 -3.29 -10.44
C ASP A 127 -12.91 -3.43 -10.06
N ILE A 128 -13.75 -2.44 -10.38
CA ILE A 128 -15.19 -2.41 -10.04
C ILE A 128 -16.02 -3.09 -11.11
N THR A 129 -15.79 -2.75 -12.38
CA THR A 129 -16.60 -3.28 -13.50
C THR A 129 -15.87 -4.32 -14.34
N ASN A 130 -14.59 -4.56 -14.09
CA ASN A 130 -13.81 -5.53 -14.86
C ASN A 130 -14.27 -6.98 -14.61
N LEU A 131 -14.62 -7.67 -15.68
CA LEU A 131 -15.14 -9.03 -15.65
C LEU A 131 -14.15 -10.05 -15.08
N VAL A 132 -12.85 -9.88 -15.33
CA VAL A 132 -11.81 -10.76 -14.78
C VAL A 132 -11.84 -10.71 -13.26
N LYS A 133 -11.90 -9.49 -12.71
CA LYS A 133 -11.96 -9.26 -11.27
C LYS A 133 -13.25 -9.81 -10.67
N LEU A 134 -14.39 -9.52 -11.29
CA LEU A 134 -15.70 -10.00 -10.83
C LEU A 134 -15.77 -11.53 -10.83
N ARG A 135 -15.24 -12.18 -11.87
CA ARG A 135 -15.09 -13.65 -11.91
C ARG A 135 -14.23 -14.15 -10.75
N LEU A 136 -13.05 -13.57 -10.56
CA LEU A 136 -12.13 -13.99 -9.50
C LEU A 136 -12.75 -13.87 -8.09
N ALA A 137 -13.57 -12.84 -7.85
CA ALA A 137 -14.31 -12.68 -6.59
C ALA A 137 -15.46 -13.68 -6.44
N ALA A 138 -16.19 -13.97 -7.52
CA ALA A 138 -17.30 -14.91 -7.49
C ALA A 138 -16.82 -16.35 -7.21
N TYR A 139 -15.79 -16.81 -7.93
CA TYR A 139 -15.20 -18.13 -7.77
C TYR A 139 -14.51 -18.37 -6.41
N ARG A 140 -14.19 -17.33 -5.64
CA ARG A 140 -13.62 -17.48 -4.28
C ARG A 140 -14.69 -17.80 -3.23
N THR A 141 -15.93 -17.39 -3.47
CA THR A 141 -17.02 -17.43 -2.47
C THR A 141 -18.12 -18.43 -2.80
N ARG A 142 -18.22 -18.86 -4.05
CA ARG A 142 -19.29 -19.72 -4.55
C ARG A 142 -18.73 -20.93 -5.28
N ASP A 143 -19.53 -21.99 -5.34
CA ASP A 143 -19.23 -23.17 -6.15
C ASP A 143 -19.25 -22.82 -7.65
N PRO A 144 -18.43 -23.50 -8.49
CA PRO A 144 -18.29 -23.19 -9.92
C PRO A 144 -19.62 -23.14 -10.69
N ASP A 145 -20.50 -24.12 -10.48
CA ASP A 145 -21.77 -24.24 -11.21
C ASP A 145 -22.72 -23.07 -10.88
N THR A 146 -22.79 -22.70 -9.61
CA THR A 146 -23.60 -21.56 -9.14
C THR A 146 -22.99 -20.23 -9.58
N THR A 147 -21.67 -20.17 -9.76
CA THR A 147 -20.94 -18.99 -10.17
C THR A 147 -21.25 -18.60 -11.62
N GLU A 148 -21.20 -19.55 -12.56
CA GLU A 148 -21.47 -19.25 -13.97
C GLU A 148 -22.93 -18.84 -14.21
N ALA A 149 -23.90 -19.48 -13.55
CA ALA A 149 -25.30 -19.06 -13.61
C ALA A 149 -25.49 -17.62 -13.08
N PHE A 150 -24.79 -17.29 -11.98
CA PHE A 150 -24.83 -15.97 -11.39
C PHE A 150 -24.14 -14.90 -12.26
N LEU A 151 -22.98 -15.21 -12.87
CA LEU A 151 -22.27 -14.34 -13.81
C LEU A 151 -23.08 -14.05 -15.08
N LYS A 152 -23.88 -15.01 -15.57
CA LYS A 152 -24.82 -14.79 -16.69
C LYS A 152 -25.97 -13.84 -16.30
N SER A 153 -26.37 -13.82 -15.02
CA SER A 153 -27.44 -12.95 -14.48
C SER A 153 -26.97 -11.53 -14.10
N LEU A 154 -25.71 -11.19 -14.40
CA LEU A 154 -24.97 -10.04 -13.87
C LEU A 154 -25.08 -8.79 -14.76
N ASP A 155 -26.30 -8.60 -15.29
CA ASP A 155 -26.69 -7.53 -16.21
C ASP A 155 -26.94 -6.20 -15.49
N LYS A 156 -27.17 -6.23 -14.18
CA LYS A 156 -27.42 -5.03 -13.35
C LYS A 156 -26.13 -4.51 -12.69
N SER A 157 -25.75 -3.27 -12.97
CA SER A 157 -24.62 -2.53 -12.38
C SER A 157 -24.52 -2.66 -10.86
N TYR A 158 -25.65 -2.65 -10.15
CA TYR A 158 -25.73 -2.83 -8.70
C TYR A 158 -25.20 -4.19 -8.19
N ARG A 159 -25.40 -5.28 -8.95
CA ARG A 159 -24.90 -6.62 -8.59
C ARG A 159 -23.37 -6.72 -8.74
N ARG A 160 -22.76 -5.92 -9.62
CA ARG A 160 -21.30 -5.83 -9.82
C ARG A 160 -20.62 -5.20 -8.61
N LEU A 161 -21.16 -4.07 -8.13
CA LEU A 161 -20.68 -3.38 -6.93
C LEU A 161 -20.69 -4.29 -5.69
N ARG A 162 -21.76 -5.07 -5.50
CA ARG A 162 -21.92 -5.98 -4.35
C ARG A 162 -20.89 -7.13 -4.31
N LEU A 163 -20.25 -7.46 -5.43
CA LEU A 163 -19.15 -8.43 -5.50
C LEU A 163 -17.78 -7.76 -5.45
N ALA A 164 -17.69 -6.55 -5.99
CA ALA A 164 -16.43 -5.85 -6.07
C ALA A 164 -15.97 -5.34 -4.69
N ILE A 165 -16.91 -4.82 -3.88
CA ILE A 165 -16.61 -4.15 -2.62
C ILE A 165 -16.14 -5.10 -1.49
N PRO A 166 -16.71 -6.30 -1.27
CA PRO A 166 -16.38 -7.10 -0.08
C PRO A 166 -15.10 -7.95 -0.19
N ASP A 167 -14.49 -8.09 -1.38
CA ASP A 167 -13.29 -8.92 -1.57
C ASP A 167 -12.05 -8.09 -1.99
N PRO A 168 -11.37 -7.44 -1.03
CA PRO A 168 -10.14 -6.69 -1.30
C PRO A 168 -8.99 -7.58 -1.79
N MET A 169 -9.02 -8.88 -1.50
CA MET A 169 -7.98 -9.80 -1.99
C MET A 169 -8.10 -10.04 -3.49
N SER A 170 -9.33 -10.17 -4.00
CA SER A 170 -9.54 -10.19 -5.45
C SER A 170 -8.99 -8.96 -6.13
N SER A 171 -9.26 -7.78 -5.57
CA SER A 171 -8.73 -6.51 -6.09
C SER A 171 -7.21 -6.49 -6.07
N ALA A 172 -6.57 -6.92 -4.97
CA ALA A 172 -5.12 -6.96 -4.87
C ALA A 172 -4.46 -7.92 -5.88
N ILE A 173 -5.05 -9.12 -6.07
CA ILE A 173 -4.57 -10.10 -7.05
C ILE A 173 -4.73 -9.58 -8.47
N PHE A 174 -5.90 -9.02 -8.78
CA PHE A 174 -6.18 -8.40 -10.07
C PHE A 174 -5.19 -7.25 -10.35
N PHE A 175 -5.06 -6.30 -9.43
CA PHE A 175 -4.11 -5.18 -9.55
C PHE A 175 -2.68 -5.67 -9.78
N HIS A 176 -2.22 -6.65 -8.99
CA HIS A 176 -0.87 -7.19 -9.15
C HIS A 176 -0.68 -7.82 -10.53
N ARG A 177 -1.64 -8.63 -10.99
CA ARG A 177 -1.60 -9.25 -12.31
C ARG A 177 -1.57 -8.22 -13.44
N GLU A 178 -2.44 -7.22 -13.40
CA GLU A 178 -2.51 -6.18 -14.43
C GLU A 178 -1.23 -5.36 -14.48
N MET A 179 -0.70 -4.95 -13.32
CA MET A 179 0.57 -4.21 -13.26
C MET A 179 1.74 -5.06 -13.75
N THR A 180 1.84 -6.32 -13.31
CA THR A 180 2.89 -7.22 -13.78
C THR A 180 2.82 -7.41 -15.29
N SER A 181 1.64 -7.68 -15.84
CA SER A 181 1.42 -7.85 -17.29
C SER A 181 1.78 -6.58 -18.06
N PHE A 182 1.43 -5.40 -17.53
CA PHE A 182 1.80 -4.11 -18.13
C PHE A 182 3.33 -3.96 -18.20
N PHE A 183 4.05 -4.18 -17.10
CA PHE A 183 5.50 -4.00 -17.09
C PHE A 183 6.25 -5.08 -17.88
N GLU A 184 5.75 -6.32 -17.88
CA GLU A 184 6.37 -7.42 -18.62
C GLU A 184 6.14 -7.31 -20.12
N HIS A 185 4.92 -7.02 -20.56
CA HIS A 185 4.56 -7.09 -21.98
C HIS A 185 4.50 -5.73 -22.69
N TYR A 186 4.09 -4.66 -22.01
CA TYR A 186 3.97 -3.34 -22.65
C TYR A 186 5.25 -2.51 -22.50
N VAL A 187 5.88 -2.56 -21.33
CA VAL A 187 7.13 -1.82 -21.04
C VAL A 187 8.37 -2.61 -21.46
N ASN A 188 8.37 -3.93 -21.23
CA ASN A 188 9.39 -4.89 -21.71
C ASN A 188 10.83 -4.34 -21.69
N VAL A 189 11.31 -4.00 -20.49
CA VAL A 189 12.57 -3.27 -20.30
C VAL A 189 13.75 -4.00 -20.94
N GLY A 190 14.53 -3.29 -21.72
CA GLY A 190 15.72 -3.82 -22.41
C GLY A 190 15.43 -4.47 -23.76
N ALA A 191 14.16 -4.73 -24.09
CA ALA A 191 13.71 -5.26 -25.37
C ALA A 191 12.80 -4.27 -26.10
N GLU A 192 12.24 -4.70 -27.24
CA GLU A 192 11.25 -3.93 -27.96
C GLU A 192 9.94 -3.90 -27.16
N SER A 193 9.36 -2.71 -27.02
CA SER A 193 8.16 -2.45 -26.24
C SER A 193 7.19 -1.57 -27.03
N VAL A 194 5.95 -1.48 -26.56
CA VAL A 194 4.92 -0.60 -27.17
C VAL A 194 5.37 0.87 -27.17
N PHE A 195 6.26 1.25 -26.25
CA PHE A 195 6.78 2.59 -26.12
C PHE A 195 8.22 2.72 -26.63
N TRP A 196 8.62 1.89 -27.60
CA TRP A 196 9.99 1.78 -28.10
C TRP A 196 10.94 1.20 -27.04
N ARG A 197 12.26 1.30 -27.26
CA ARG A 197 13.24 0.69 -26.37
C ARG A 197 13.34 1.45 -25.04
N ILE A 198 12.82 0.84 -23.97
CA ILE A 198 12.89 1.39 -22.62
C ILE A 198 14.12 0.81 -21.89
N PHE A 199 15.00 1.69 -21.40
CA PHE A 199 16.17 1.30 -20.62
C PHE A 199 15.88 1.18 -19.12
N HIS A 200 15.07 2.09 -18.59
CA HIS A 200 14.74 2.15 -17.16
C HIS A 200 13.33 2.68 -16.94
N TYR A 201 12.68 2.20 -15.88
CA TYR A 201 11.43 2.75 -15.37
C TYR A 201 11.50 2.89 -13.84
N PHE A 202 10.63 3.75 -13.31
CA PHE A 202 10.40 3.86 -11.88
C PHE A 202 8.90 3.86 -11.61
N GLY A 203 8.44 2.90 -10.80
CA GLY A 203 7.05 2.80 -10.35
C GLY A 203 6.91 3.20 -8.89
N ALA A 204 5.88 3.97 -8.58
CA ALA A 204 5.46 4.28 -7.22
C ALA A 204 3.95 4.07 -7.08
N LEU A 205 3.52 3.53 -5.94
CA LEU A 205 2.10 3.42 -5.59
C LEU A 205 1.66 4.71 -4.91
N CYS A 206 0.75 5.43 -5.56
CA CYS A 206 0.02 6.54 -4.96
C CYS A 206 -1.25 5.99 -4.34
N GLY A 207 -1.43 6.17 -3.03
CA GLY A 207 -2.70 5.92 -2.37
C GLY A 207 -3.35 7.26 -2.07
N ASP A 208 -4.62 7.41 -2.44
CA ASP A 208 -5.44 8.52 -1.99
C ASP A 208 -5.67 8.37 -0.48
N GLN A 209 -5.28 9.39 0.29
CA GLN A 209 -5.59 9.52 1.72
C GLN A 209 -6.71 10.54 1.89
#